data_AF-A0A6B3FA96-F1
#
_entry.id   AF-A0A6B3FA96-F1
#
_cell.length_a   1.000
_cell.length_b   1.000
_cell.length_c   1.000
_cell.angle_alpha   90.00
_cell.angle_beta   90.00
_cell.angle_gamma   90.00
#
_symmetry.space_group_name_H-M   'P 1'
#
loop_
_entity.id
_entity.type
_entity.pdbx_description
1 polymer ?
#
loop_
_entity_poly.entity_id
_entity_poly.type
_entity_poly.pdbx_seq_one_letter_code
_entity_poly.pdbx_strand_id
1 'polypeptide(L)' 'MAVKGIDVSSHQESFDADGMAFVFVKATEGRTYTNSRQRAQAKRARDAGCVVGFYHFLWPGNI' A
#
# COMPACT_ATOMS: atom_id res chain seq x y z
N MET A 1 9.92 8.96 20.91
CA MET A 1 8.69 8.81 20.07
C MET A 1 8.99 7.85 18.93
N ALA A 2 8.01 7.06 18.51
CA ALA A 2 8.13 6.17 17.35
C ALA A 2 7.42 6.77 16.13
N VAL A 3 7.98 6.59 14.94
CA VAL A 3 7.33 6.92 13.67
C VAL A 3 6.43 5.74 13.31
N LYS A 4 5.11 5.95 13.28
CA LYS A 4 4.13 4.90 12.98
C LYS A 4 3.77 4.93 11.49
N GLY A 5 3.60 3.75 10.91
CA GLY A 5 3.11 3.58 9.56
C GLY A 5 2.45 2.22 9.38
N ILE A 6 1.81 2.04 8.24
CA ILE A 6 1.05 0.83 7.88
C ILE A 6 1.37 0.40 6.45
N ASP A 7 1.02 -0.83 6.11
CA ASP A 7 0.94 -1.29 4.72
C ASP A 7 -0.49 -1.77 4.41
N VAL A 8 -0.88 -1.62 3.14
CA VAL A 8 -2.21 -2.01 2.66
C VAL A 8 -2.13 -2.67 1.29
N SER A 9 -3.10 -3.55 1.03
CA SER A 9 -3.27 -4.27 -0.22
C SER A 9 -4.74 -4.32 -0.62
N SER A 10 -5.10 -5.05 -1.68
CA SER A 10 -6.50 -5.29 -2.05
C SER A 10 -7.34 -5.92 -0.93
N HIS A 11 -6.72 -6.54 0.08
CA HIS A 11 -7.38 -7.14 1.23
C HIS A 11 -7.96 -6.09 2.20
N GLN A 12 -7.40 -4.88 2.21
CA GLN A 12 -7.94 -3.75 2.98
C GLN A 12 -8.82 -2.92 2.05
N GLU A 13 -10.13 -3.22 2.04
CA GLU A 13 -11.07 -2.49 1.19
C GLU A 13 -11.11 -1.00 1.50
N SER A 14 -10.91 -0.67 2.77
CA SER A 14 -10.68 0.66 3.33
C SER A 14 -9.66 0.54 4.47
N PHE A 15 -9.09 1.67 4.88
CA PHE A 15 -8.17 1.78 6.01
C PHE A 15 -8.20 3.19 6.59
N ASP A 16 -7.76 3.32 7.83
CA ASP A 16 -7.53 4.61 8.47
C ASP A 16 -6.05 5.01 8.30
N ALA A 17 -5.84 6.21 7.75
CA ALA A 17 -4.51 6.78 7.53
C ALA A 17 -4.18 7.87 8.56
N ASP A 18 -5.14 8.28 9.39
CA ASP A 18 -4.99 9.41 10.28
C ASP A 18 -3.98 9.10 11.38
N GLY A 19 -3.07 10.05 11.63
CA GLY A 19 -1.99 9.89 12.60
C GLY A 19 -0.85 8.95 12.16
N MET A 20 -0.88 8.43 10.93
CA MET A 20 0.25 7.70 10.35
C MET A 20 1.25 8.65 9.69
N ALA A 21 2.54 8.35 9.81
CA ALA A 21 3.59 9.09 9.12
C ALA A 21 3.80 8.59 7.68
N PHE A 22 3.57 7.31 7.43
CA PHE A 22 3.73 6.71 6.11
C PHE A 22 2.79 5.52 5.86
N VAL A 23 2.52 5.26 4.57
CA VAL A 23 1.73 4.12 4.10
C VAL A 23 2.43 3.46 2.90
N PHE A 24 2.64 2.14 2.96
CA PHE A 24 3.06 1.34 1.80
C PHE A 24 1.87 0.65 1.14
N VAL A 25 1.69 0.86 -0.16
CA VAL A 25 0.57 0.29 -0.93
C VAL A 25 1.07 -0.83 -1.83
N LYS A 26 0.46 -2.02 -1.78
CA LYS A 26 0.74 -3.09 -2.73
C LYS A 26 0.44 -2.60 -4.14
N ALA A 27 1.42 -2.63 -5.02
CA ALA A 27 1.26 -2.25 -6.42
C ALA A 27 0.99 -3.48 -7.29
N THR A 28 1.87 -4.47 -7.19
CA THR A 28 1.92 -5.62 -8.08
C THR A 28 2.29 -6.90 -7.32
N GLU A 29 1.97 -8.05 -7.89
CA GLU A 29 2.35 -9.37 -7.38
C GLU A 29 2.67 -10.30 -8.55
N GLY A 30 3.80 -11.00 -8.46
CA GLY A 30 4.29 -11.86 -9.53
C GLY A 30 4.43 -11.12 -10.87
N ARG A 31 3.90 -11.68 -11.95
CA ARG A 31 4.00 -11.09 -13.31
C ARG A 31 2.70 -10.51 -13.84
N THR A 32 1.57 -10.91 -13.26
CA THR A 32 0.24 -10.71 -13.85
C THR A 32 -0.72 -9.93 -12.97
N TYR A 33 -0.51 -9.95 -11.64
CA TYR A 33 -1.42 -9.27 -10.73
C TYR A 33 -0.99 -7.82 -10.51
N THR A 34 -1.94 -6.92 -10.72
CA THR A 34 -1.85 -5.51 -10.34
C THR A 34 -2.99 -5.23 -9.36
N ASN A 35 -2.67 -4.64 -8.21
CA ASN A 35 -3.69 -4.26 -7.22
C ASN A 35 -4.61 -3.19 -7.84
N SER A 36 -5.87 -3.56 -8.08
CA SER A 36 -6.88 -2.67 -8.68
C SER A 36 -7.21 -1.46 -7.78
N ARG A 37 -6.92 -1.53 -6.48
CA ARG A 37 -7.18 -0.49 -5.48
C ARG A 37 -6.01 0.45 -5.24
N GLN A 38 -4.82 0.17 -5.79
CA GLN A 38 -3.59 0.90 -5.44
C GLN A 38 -3.69 2.42 -5.63
N ARG A 39 -4.42 2.89 -6.66
CA ARG A 39 -4.60 4.33 -6.92
C ARG A 39 -5.45 4.99 -5.85
N ALA A 40 -6.58 4.39 -5.49
CA ALA A 40 -7.47 4.91 -4.46
C ALA A 40 -6.80 4.89 -3.08
N GLN A 41 -6.06 3.83 -2.78
CA GLN A 41 -5.32 3.68 -1.51
C GLN A 41 -4.21 4.73 -1.39
N ALA A 42 -3.40 4.91 -2.45
CA ALA A 42 -2.37 5.93 -2.48
C ALA A 42 -2.96 7.36 -2.40
N LYS A 43 -4.13 7.61 -3.02
CA LYS A 43 -4.82 8.90 -2.89
C LYS A 43 -5.22 9.15 -1.44
N ARG A 44 -5.91 8.20 -0.79
CA ARG A 44 -6.32 8.31 0.61
C ARG A 44 -5.15 8.62 1.54
N ALA A 45 -4.04 7.90 1.39
CA ALA A 45 -2.85 8.15 2.21
C ALA A 45 -2.23 9.54 1.97
N ARG A 46 -2.17 10.01 0.71
CA ARG A 46 -1.69 11.37 0.41
C ARG A 46 -2.62 12.45 0.96
N ASP A 47 -3.94 12.25 0.84
CA ASP A 47 -4.94 13.18 1.37
C ASP A 47 -4.82 13.31 2.90
N ALA A 48 -4.41 12.25 3.60
CA ALA A 48 -4.13 12.24 5.04
C ALA A 48 -2.73 12.77 5.41
N GLY A 49 -1.95 13.26 4.44
CA GLY A 49 -0.61 13.82 4.67
C GLY A 49 0.51 12.79 4.87
N CYS A 50 0.27 11.50 4.61
CA CYS A 50 1.28 10.46 4.76
C CYS A 50 2.32 10.50 3.63
N VAL A 51 3.57 10.11 3.94
CA VAL A 51 4.53 9.68 2.91
C VAL A 51 4.06 8.35 2.32
N VAL A 52 4.00 8.25 0.99
CA VAL A 52 3.46 7.06 0.31
C VAL A 52 4.54 6.31 -0.45
N GLY A 53 4.66 5.02 -0.16
CA GLY A 53 5.48 4.06 -0.89
C GLY A 53 4.63 3.00 -1.59
N PHE A 54 5.25 2.27 -2.52
CA PHE A 54 4.65 1.13 -3.18
C PHE A 54 5.53 -0.11 -3.01
N TYR A 55 4.92 -1.29 -2.94
CA TYR A 55 5.67 -2.55 -2.91
C TYR A 55 5.19 -3.56 -3.96
N HIS A 56 6.11 -4.44 -4.33
CA HIS A 56 5.86 -5.60 -5.18
C HIS A 56 5.93 -6.86 -4.34
N PHE A 57 4.90 -7.72 -4.39
CA PHE A 57 4.98 -9.03 -3.76
C PHE A 57 5.68 -10.01 -4.71
N LEU A 58 6.93 -10.30 -4.39
CA LEU A 58 7.81 -11.14 -5.21
C LEU A 58 7.32 -12.59 -5.23
N TRP A 59 7.21 -13.14 -6.44
CA TRP A 59 7.19 -14.59 -6.66
C TRP A 59 8.53 -14.99 -7.30
N PRO A 60 9.46 -15.63 -6.56
CA PRO A 60 10.84 -15.82 -7.02
C PRO A 60 11.05 -16.98 -8.01
N GLY A 61 10.05 -17.85 -8.23
CA GLY A 61 10.16 -19.00 -9.14
C GLY A 61 9.00 -20.01 -9.01
N ASN A 62 8.97 -20.97 -9.93
CA ASN A 62 7.89 -21.93 -10.23
C ASN A 62 6.48 -21.32 -10.23
N ILE A 63 6.28 -20.42 -11.20
CA ILE A 63 5.09 -19.61 -11.46
C ILE A 63 4.80 -19.55 -12.95
#